data_AF-A0AAE4IN23-F1
#
_entry.id   AF-A0AAE4IN23-F1
#
_cell.length_a   1.000
_cell.length_b   1.000
_cell.length_c   1.000
_cell.angle_alpha   90.00
_cell.angle_beta   90.00
_cell.angle_gamma   90.00
#
_symmetry.space_group_name_H-M   'P 1'
#
loop_
_entity.id
_entity.type
_entity.pdbx_description
1 polymer ?
#
loop_
_entity_poly.entity_id
_entity_poly.type
_entity_poly.pdbx_seq_one_letter_code
_entity_poly.pdbx_strand_id
1 'polypeptide(L)'
;MKAIHFVGFFSAILLALTACSTQNSVSTIESSEAQNASYADTPSINPQPLTAVERPSPDPREGLAPGMFDAEEAIWNLELISNTPPPKEFVGSVSSDLAFKDNYVVQGNFNGVIIWDMSNPSSPKLVNDYVCPASQSDVSVYGDLLFVSGEGLEGRLDCGTEGVQDRVSEERLRGIRIFDISDVENPEYIANVQTCRGSHTHSVLKDPMDDENIYIYVSGSAMVRPEEELPGCSAAMPDEDPNSALFRIEVIKVPLDAPEESAIVSSPRIFDDLAPPPSHEPSPEDVAKLERMRAEGKNVYLVREAGPWVGSVREVPEGLASRLLEMYKEEQGIPGDPTEAQMVDFRESIGDLVYSMREEEEYGPNQCHDITLYPEIGLAGGACDGYGLLLDISDPVNPVRIDQVADKNFSYWHNATFNNDGSKIIFSDEWYGTKCRANDPYEWGANAIFTITEDRKLKFHSYYKMDAIQTEYEICVAHNGSLLPVPGRDIMIQSWYEGGVSLFDWTDPDNPVEIGFHDRGPMQIGNVGSGGSWSIYWYNGYLVNSEIYRGLDILDLKANPYLTQNEIDASKTVELDYLNVQGQPMYEWPPS
;
A
#
# COMPACT_ATOMS: atom_id res chain seq x y z
N MET A 1 -27.33 1.90 -61.48
CA MET A 1 -26.45 1.73 -62.66
C MET A 1 -25.23 0.92 -62.23
N LYS A 2 -25.08 -0.31 -62.77
CA LYS A 2 -23.90 -1.22 -62.85
C LYS A 2 -23.08 -1.44 -61.56
N ALA A 3 -23.01 -2.58 -60.86
CA ALA A 3 -23.08 -4.02 -61.18
C ALA A 3 -22.07 -4.50 -62.24
N ILE A 4 -20.99 -5.17 -61.81
CA ILE A 4 -20.25 -6.20 -62.57
C ILE A 4 -19.75 -7.29 -61.61
N HIS A 5 -20.24 -8.52 -61.83
CA HIS A 5 -19.75 -9.82 -61.36
C HIS A 5 -18.46 -10.25 -62.08
N PHE A 6 -17.68 -11.14 -61.47
CA PHE A 6 -17.17 -12.32 -62.18
C PHE A 6 -17.01 -13.54 -61.24
N VAL A 7 -17.83 -14.56 -61.52
CA VAL A 7 -17.75 -16.00 -61.17
C VAL A 7 -16.62 -16.61 -62.01
N GLY A 8 -15.83 -17.63 -61.69
CA GLY A 8 -15.77 -18.73 -60.72
C GLY A 8 -14.89 -19.83 -61.38
N PHE A 9 -14.43 -20.86 -60.67
CA PHE A 9 -14.42 -22.26 -61.16
C PHE A 9 -13.97 -23.25 -60.07
N PHE A 10 -14.73 -24.33 -60.01
CA PHE A 10 -14.64 -25.53 -59.18
C PHE A 10 -13.35 -26.36 -59.36
N SER A 11 -12.93 -27.07 -58.31
CA SER A 11 -12.84 -28.55 -58.36
C SER A 11 -12.73 -29.17 -56.96
N ALA A 12 -13.66 -30.10 -56.70
CA ALA A 12 -13.64 -31.05 -55.60
C ALA A 12 -13.02 -32.38 -56.07
N ILE A 13 -12.26 -33.06 -55.21
CA ILE A 13 -11.99 -34.50 -55.35
C ILE A 13 -12.19 -35.17 -53.99
N LEU A 14 -12.97 -36.26 -54.03
CA LEU A 14 -13.49 -37.07 -52.93
C LEU A 14 -12.76 -38.43 -52.90
N LEU A 15 -12.47 -38.91 -51.68
CA LEU A 15 -12.27 -40.29 -51.19
C LEU A 15 -11.55 -41.37 -52.03
N ALA A 16 -10.64 -42.09 -51.35
CA ALA A 16 -10.55 -43.56 -51.44
C ALA A 16 -10.11 -44.18 -50.10
N LEU A 17 -11.02 -44.95 -49.50
CA LEU A 17 -10.80 -45.96 -48.46
C LEU A 17 -10.13 -47.20 -49.05
N THR A 18 -9.21 -47.82 -48.31
CA THR A 18 -8.94 -49.26 -48.44
C THR A 18 -8.71 -49.87 -47.07
N ALA A 19 -9.59 -50.81 -46.72
CA ALA A 19 -9.53 -51.69 -45.57
C ALA A 19 -9.16 -53.11 -46.01
N CYS A 20 -8.48 -53.86 -45.14
CA CYS A 20 -8.50 -55.32 -44.95
C CYS A 20 -7.48 -55.66 -43.83
N SER A 21 -7.64 -56.61 -42.91
CA SER A 21 -8.74 -57.49 -42.52
C SER A 21 -8.33 -58.24 -41.25
N THR A 22 -9.22 -58.26 -40.24
CA THR A 22 -9.57 -59.34 -39.28
C THR A 22 -8.55 -60.45 -38.90
N GLN A 23 -8.38 -60.69 -37.60
CA GLN A 23 -8.96 -61.87 -36.92
C GLN A 23 -8.81 -61.85 -35.39
N ASN A 24 -9.92 -62.21 -34.73
CA ASN A 24 -10.08 -62.41 -33.29
C ASN A 24 -9.29 -63.62 -32.77
N SER A 25 -8.76 -63.50 -31.56
CA SER A 25 -8.67 -64.63 -30.62
C SER A 25 -9.04 -64.13 -29.22
N VAL A 26 -10.15 -64.63 -28.71
CA VAL A 26 -10.62 -64.46 -27.34
C VAL A 26 -9.80 -65.37 -26.42
N SER A 27 -9.25 -64.83 -25.35
CA SER A 27 -8.95 -65.59 -24.13
C SER A 27 -9.37 -64.75 -22.93
N THR A 28 -10.39 -65.25 -22.24
CA THR A 28 -10.85 -64.85 -20.92
C THR A 28 -9.71 -64.83 -19.91
N ILE A 29 -9.50 -63.72 -19.21
CA ILE A 29 -8.79 -63.71 -17.92
C ILE A 29 -9.61 -62.87 -16.93
N GLU A 30 -9.74 -63.45 -15.76
CA GLU A 30 -10.55 -63.12 -14.61
C GLU A 30 -10.20 -61.77 -13.97
N SER A 31 -11.17 -61.27 -13.22
CA SER A 31 -11.05 -60.19 -12.25
C SER A 31 -9.99 -60.48 -11.18
N SER A 32 -8.97 -59.63 -11.06
CA SER A 32 -8.29 -59.39 -9.78
C SER A 32 -7.40 -58.14 -9.83
N GLU A 33 -7.56 -57.32 -8.79
CA GLU A 33 -6.56 -56.44 -8.19
C GLU A 33 -6.37 -55.04 -8.77
N ALA A 34 -6.76 -54.08 -7.93
CA ALA A 34 -6.44 -52.67 -7.98
C ALA A 34 -4.92 -52.46 -8.08
N GLN A 35 -4.50 -51.66 -9.07
CA GLN A 35 -3.15 -51.11 -9.12
C GLN A 35 -3.24 -49.60 -8.91
N ASN A 36 -2.57 -49.17 -7.85
CA ASN A 36 -2.22 -47.80 -7.50
C ASN A 36 -1.90 -46.97 -8.74
N ALA A 37 -2.67 -45.89 -8.94
CA ALA A 37 -2.18 -44.75 -9.71
C ALA A 37 -0.98 -44.18 -8.94
N SER A 38 0.22 -44.39 -9.48
CA SER A 38 1.42 -43.73 -8.99
C SER A 38 1.26 -42.23 -9.14
N TYR A 39 1.37 -41.52 -8.02
CA TYR A 39 1.68 -40.09 -8.01
C TYR A 39 2.87 -39.86 -8.96
N ALA A 40 2.69 -39.03 -9.97
CA ALA A 40 3.82 -38.57 -10.77
C ALA A 40 4.72 -37.76 -9.84
N ASP A 41 5.99 -38.16 -9.70
CA ASP A 41 7.00 -37.48 -8.92
C ASP A 41 7.11 -36.01 -9.39
N THR A 42 6.64 -35.08 -8.56
CA THR A 42 7.09 -33.69 -8.61
C THR A 42 8.62 -33.71 -8.48
N PRO A 43 9.38 -33.01 -9.34
CA PRO A 43 10.84 -33.00 -9.23
C PRO A 43 11.24 -32.64 -7.80
N SER A 44 12.07 -33.47 -7.17
CA SER A 44 12.48 -33.27 -5.78
C SER A 44 13.26 -31.96 -5.67
N ILE A 45 12.61 -30.91 -5.17
CA ILE A 45 13.25 -29.64 -4.84
C ILE A 45 14.15 -29.91 -3.63
N ASN A 46 15.45 -29.68 -3.79
CA ASN A 46 16.40 -29.80 -2.69
C ASN A 46 16.53 -28.45 -1.98
N PRO A 47 16.10 -28.31 -0.72
CA PRO A 47 16.17 -27.04 0.00
C PRO A 47 17.60 -26.48 0.02
N GLN A 48 17.74 -25.18 -0.20
CA GLN A 48 19.01 -24.46 -0.18
C GLN A 48 18.99 -23.37 0.90
N PRO A 49 20.14 -23.01 1.50
CA PRO A 49 20.21 -21.89 2.43
C PRO A 49 19.94 -20.55 1.72
N LEU A 50 19.43 -19.56 2.45
CA LEU A 50 19.17 -18.21 1.93
C LEU A 50 20.43 -17.52 1.38
N THR A 51 21.61 -17.87 1.92
CA THR A 51 22.92 -17.39 1.42
C THR A 51 23.27 -17.92 0.01
N ALA A 52 22.52 -18.88 -0.50
CA ALA A 52 22.67 -19.46 -1.84
C ALA A 52 21.52 -19.07 -2.78
N VAL A 53 20.76 -18.00 -2.47
CA VAL A 53 19.73 -17.48 -3.37
C VAL A 53 20.36 -16.92 -4.63
N GLU A 54 20.04 -17.53 -5.78
CA GLU A 54 20.41 -17.03 -7.10
C GLU A 54 19.21 -16.33 -7.74
N ARG A 55 19.14 -15.01 -7.55
CA ARG A 55 18.13 -14.15 -8.19
C ARG A 55 18.33 -14.13 -9.73
N PRO A 56 17.26 -13.99 -10.52
CA PRO A 56 17.37 -13.77 -11.96
C PRO A 56 18.34 -12.61 -12.28
N SER A 57 19.25 -12.81 -13.23
CA SER A 57 20.22 -11.79 -13.63
C SER A 57 20.43 -11.81 -15.16
N PRO A 58 20.25 -10.68 -15.88
CA PRO A 58 19.75 -9.39 -15.37
C PRO A 58 18.35 -9.52 -14.76
N ASP A 59 17.97 -8.57 -13.89
CA ASP A 59 16.65 -8.58 -13.26
C ASP A 59 15.58 -8.39 -14.36
N PRO A 60 14.64 -9.33 -14.52
CA PRO A 60 13.65 -9.28 -15.60
C PRO A 60 12.59 -8.19 -15.41
N ARG A 61 12.53 -7.52 -14.25
CA ARG A 61 11.68 -6.36 -14.01
C ARG A 61 12.21 -5.10 -14.70
N GLU A 62 13.51 -5.06 -14.99
CA GLU A 62 14.14 -3.90 -15.64
C GLU A 62 13.68 -3.72 -17.08
N GLY A 63 12.98 -2.62 -17.36
CA GLY A 63 12.61 -2.22 -18.72
C GLY A 63 11.36 -2.89 -19.28
N LEU A 64 10.49 -3.41 -18.42
CA LEU A 64 9.16 -3.91 -18.80
C LEU A 64 8.37 -2.87 -19.59
N ALA A 65 7.76 -3.29 -20.71
CA ALA A 65 6.93 -2.39 -21.50
C ALA A 65 5.69 -1.90 -20.73
N PRO A 66 5.32 -0.61 -20.85
CA PRO A 66 4.20 -0.03 -20.12
C PRO A 66 2.85 -0.47 -20.67
N GLY A 67 1.79 -0.33 -19.87
CA GLY A 67 0.42 -0.54 -20.32
C GLY A 67 -0.60 -0.51 -19.19
N MET A 68 -1.85 -0.15 -19.49
CA MET A 68 -2.92 -0.21 -18.47
C MET A 68 -3.36 -1.66 -18.25
N PHE A 69 -3.70 -2.39 -19.30
CA PHE A 69 -4.15 -3.79 -19.21
C PHE A 69 -3.32 -4.75 -20.07
N ASP A 70 -2.24 -4.26 -20.66
CA ASP A 70 -1.37 -4.95 -21.61
C ASP A 70 0.13 -4.69 -21.33
N ALA A 71 0.46 -4.25 -20.11
CA ALA A 71 1.84 -4.11 -19.66
C ALA A 71 2.59 -5.45 -19.76
N GLU A 72 3.88 -5.38 -20.03
CA GLU A 72 4.77 -6.54 -19.88
C GLU A 72 4.88 -6.93 -18.41
N GLU A 73 5.13 -8.20 -18.15
CA GLU A 73 5.12 -8.78 -16.80
C GLU A 73 6.36 -9.65 -16.58
N ALA A 74 6.92 -9.58 -15.37
CA ALA A 74 7.94 -10.49 -14.88
C ALA A 74 7.47 -11.18 -13.59
N ILE A 75 7.75 -12.47 -13.47
CA ILE A 75 7.38 -13.26 -12.29
C ILE A 75 8.47 -14.29 -11.97
N TRP A 76 8.82 -14.39 -10.68
CA TRP A 76 9.79 -15.35 -10.17
C TRP A 76 9.31 -15.96 -8.86
N ASN A 77 9.33 -17.29 -8.78
CA ASN A 77 8.91 -18.09 -7.62
C ASN A 77 7.47 -17.85 -7.11
N LEU A 78 6.63 -17.18 -7.91
CA LEU A 78 5.19 -17.02 -7.72
C LEU A 78 4.46 -17.51 -8.97
N GLU A 79 3.14 -17.65 -8.89
CA GLU A 79 2.27 -17.92 -10.02
C GLU A 79 1.08 -16.95 -10.01
N LEU A 80 0.86 -16.21 -11.09
CA LEU A 80 -0.34 -15.39 -11.26
C LEU A 80 -1.52 -16.29 -11.63
N ILE A 81 -2.55 -16.30 -10.78
CA ILE A 81 -3.73 -17.17 -10.88
C ILE A 81 -4.89 -16.43 -11.55
N SER A 82 -5.08 -15.16 -11.23
CA SER A 82 -6.09 -14.29 -11.84
C SER A 82 -5.60 -12.85 -11.90
N ASN A 83 -5.99 -12.16 -12.96
CA ASN A 83 -5.95 -10.70 -13.09
C ASN A 83 -7.37 -10.26 -13.43
N THR A 84 -8.05 -9.63 -12.48
CA THR A 84 -9.45 -9.22 -12.60
C THR A 84 -9.52 -7.70 -12.68
N PRO A 85 -9.85 -7.12 -13.87
CA PRO A 85 -9.95 -5.68 -14.04
C PRO A 85 -11.04 -5.06 -13.14
N PRO A 86 -10.91 -3.78 -12.76
CA PRO A 86 -11.91 -3.11 -11.94
C PRO A 86 -13.23 -2.92 -12.71
N PRO A 87 -14.37 -2.83 -12.01
CA PRO A 87 -15.65 -2.48 -12.62
C PRO A 87 -15.60 -1.09 -13.27
N LYS A 88 -16.52 -0.85 -14.21
CA LYS A 88 -16.48 0.31 -15.12
C LYS A 88 -16.41 1.66 -14.41
N GLU A 89 -17.12 1.83 -13.29
CA GLU A 89 -17.15 3.10 -12.55
C GLU A 89 -15.86 3.36 -11.75
N PHE A 90 -14.98 2.36 -11.65
CA PHE A 90 -13.72 2.39 -10.89
C PHE A 90 -12.49 2.38 -11.80
N VAL A 91 -12.66 2.21 -13.12
CA VAL A 91 -11.55 2.31 -14.10
C VAL A 91 -10.91 3.70 -14.04
N GLY A 92 -9.60 3.74 -13.76
CA GLY A 92 -8.84 5.00 -13.65
C GLY A 92 -8.97 5.70 -12.29
N SER A 93 -9.67 5.09 -11.34
CA SER A 93 -9.67 5.50 -9.93
C SER A 93 -8.66 4.67 -9.14
N VAL A 94 -8.09 5.26 -8.09
CA VAL A 94 -7.07 4.64 -7.23
C VAL A 94 -7.73 3.59 -6.34
N SER A 95 -7.40 2.32 -6.54
CA SER A 95 -7.64 1.25 -5.58
C SER A 95 -6.72 1.41 -4.38
N SER A 96 -7.25 1.14 -3.21
CA SER A 96 -6.55 1.23 -1.93
C SER A 96 -6.58 -0.12 -1.22
N ASP A 97 -6.65 -0.11 0.11
CA ASP A 97 -6.38 -1.30 0.90
C ASP A 97 -7.42 -2.43 0.77
N LEU A 98 -7.10 -3.60 1.32
CA LEU A 98 -7.94 -4.80 1.30
C LEU A 98 -8.33 -5.25 2.71
N ALA A 99 -9.55 -5.75 2.82
CA ALA A 99 -10.02 -6.49 3.98
C ALA A 99 -10.70 -7.79 3.52
N PHE A 100 -10.67 -8.81 4.37
CA PHE A 100 -11.15 -10.14 4.01
C PHE A 100 -12.16 -10.66 5.01
N LYS A 101 -13.20 -11.32 4.51
CA LYS A 101 -14.20 -12.02 5.33
C LYS A 101 -14.66 -13.28 4.60
N ASP A 102 -14.48 -14.45 5.21
CA ASP A 102 -14.81 -15.75 4.62
C ASP A 102 -14.12 -15.95 3.24
N ASN A 103 -14.90 -15.94 2.15
CA ASN A 103 -14.38 -16.00 0.77
C ASN A 103 -14.43 -14.64 0.06
N TYR A 104 -14.80 -13.58 0.76
CA TYR A 104 -14.95 -12.25 0.18
C TYR A 104 -13.71 -11.40 0.39
N VAL A 105 -13.34 -10.67 -0.66
CA VAL A 105 -12.33 -9.62 -0.63
C VAL A 105 -13.04 -8.29 -0.79
N VAL A 106 -12.92 -7.43 0.23
CA VAL A 106 -13.34 -6.04 0.15
C VAL A 106 -12.13 -5.23 -0.27
N GLN A 107 -12.22 -4.58 -1.43
CA GLN A 107 -11.19 -3.71 -1.98
C GLN A 107 -11.64 -2.26 -1.87
N GLY A 108 -10.89 -1.47 -1.13
CA GLY A 108 -11.04 -0.03 -1.06
C GLY A 108 -10.71 0.63 -2.40
N ASN A 109 -11.36 1.76 -2.69
CA ASN A 109 -11.02 2.60 -3.83
C ASN A 109 -11.45 4.04 -3.54
N PHE A 110 -10.76 5.04 -4.07
CA PHE A 110 -11.07 6.45 -3.78
C PHE A 110 -12.52 6.85 -4.18
N ASN A 111 -13.15 6.10 -5.09
CA ASN A 111 -14.53 6.26 -5.51
C ASN A 111 -15.56 5.43 -4.68
N GLY A 112 -15.14 4.57 -3.76
CA GLY A 112 -16.03 3.73 -2.96
C GLY A 112 -15.43 2.39 -2.57
N VAL A 113 -16.24 1.32 -2.62
CA VAL A 113 -15.81 -0.02 -2.21
C VAL A 113 -16.22 -1.04 -3.28
N ILE A 114 -15.32 -1.97 -3.56
CA ILE A 114 -15.55 -3.09 -4.48
C ILE A 114 -15.50 -4.40 -3.68
N ILE A 115 -16.52 -5.24 -3.77
CA ILE A 115 -16.60 -6.53 -3.08
C ILE A 115 -16.50 -7.64 -4.11
N TRP A 116 -15.54 -8.53 -3.91
CA TRP A 116 -15.26 -9.69 -4.75
C TRP A 116 -15.53 -10.99 -4.00
N ASP A 117 -16.18 -11.96 -4.66
CA ASP A 117 -16.24 -13.36 -4.22
C ASP A 117 -15.04 -14.12 -4.79
N MET A 118 -14.15 -14.57 -3.91
CA MET A 118 -12.94 -15.33 -4.19
C MET A 118 -13.12 -16.84 -3.96
N SER A 119 -14.36 -17.35 -3.85
CA SER A 119 -14.63 -18.80 -3.75
C SER A 119 -14.02 -19.61 -4.91
N ASN A 120 -13.79 -18.96 -6.06
CA ASN A 120 -12.91 -19.46 -7.11
C ASN A 120 -11.77 -18.44 -7.39
N PRO A 121 -10.57 -18.65 -6.81
CA PRO A 121 -9.44 -17.72 -6.93
C PRO A 121 -8.94 -17.49 -8.37
N SER A 122 -9.18 -18.45 -9.28
CA SER A 122 -8.85 -18.33 -10.72
C SER A 122 -9.83 -17.50 -11.53
N SER A 123 -10.97 -17.13 -10.94
CA SER A 123 -11.99 -16.29 -11.56
C SER A 123 -12.84 -15.62 -10.47
N PRO A 124 -12.28 -14.68 -9.68
CA PRO A 124 -13.04 -13.90 -8.71
C PRO A 124 -14.24 -13.23 -9.37
N LYS A 125 -15.35 -13.13 -8.65
CA LYS A 125 -16.58 -12.53 -9.18
C LYS A 125 -16.89 -11.23 -8.48
N LEU A 126 -17.27 -10.21 -9.23
CA LEU A 126 -17.82 -9.00 -8.66
C LEU A 126 -19.15 -9.33 -7.97
N VAL A 127 -19.26 -8.96 -6.70
CA VAL A 127 -20.47 -9.08 -5.87
C VAL A 127 -21.18 -7.73 -5.81
N ASN A 128 -20.43 -6.67 -5.47
CA ASN A 128 -20.97 -5.32 -5.34
C ASN A 128 -19.87 -4.29 -5.69
N ASP A 129 -20.23 -3.19 -6.35
CA ASP A 129 -19.37 -2.05 -6.69
C ASP A 129 -19.97 -0.74 -6.14
N TYR A 130 -19.98 -0.63 -4.81
CA TYR A 130 -20.64 0.44 -4.07
C TYR A 130 -19.92 1.79 -4.26
N VAL A 131 -20.44 2.62 -5.17
CA VAL A 131 -19.91 3.96 -5.43
C VAL A 131 -20.28 4.90 -4.27
N CYS A 132 -19.27 5.34 -3.52
CA CYS A 132 -19.41 6.26 -2.41
C CYS A 132 -18.07 6.97 -2.18
N PRO A 133 -17.73 8.00 -2.99
CA PRO A 133 -16.42 8.64 -2.94
C PRO A 133 -16.09 9.22 -1.57
N ALA A 134 -14.81 9.15 -1.19
CA ALA A 134 -14.28 9.82 0.01
C ALA A 134 -12.75 10.02 0.02
N SER A 135 -12.02 9.60 -1.02
CA SER A 135 -10.56 9.39 -0.98
C SER A 135 -10.14 8.36 0.07
N GLN A 136 -8.90 7.87 -0.05
CA GLN A 136 -8.30 6.87 0.82
C GLN A 136 -9.10 5.57 0.80
N SER A 137 -10.23 5.53 1.50
CA SER A 137 -11.21 4.44 1.46
C SER A 137 -10.59 3.11 1.80
N ASP A 138 -9.56 3.14 2.65
CA ASP A 138 -9.04 1.96 3.32
C ASP A 138 -10.16 1.28 4.08
N VAL A 139 -10.13 -0.04 4.07
CA VAL A 139 -11.22 -0.89 4.55
C VAL A 139 -10.75 -1.81 5.67
N SER A 140 -11.64 -2.09 6.60
CA SER A 140 -11.50 -3.18 7.58
C SER A 140 -12.85 -3.80 7.86
N VAL A 141 -12.86 -5.07 8.23
CA VAL A 141 -14.07 -5.82 8.58
C VAL A 141 -13.96 -6.44 9.96
N TYR A 142 -15.07 -6.51 10.69
CA TYR A 142 -15.14 -7.30 11.92
C TYR A 142 -16.58 -7.78 12.13
N GLY A 143 -16.76 -9.10 12.23
CA GLY A 143 -18.09 -9.70 12.26
C GLY A 143 -18.90 -9.30 11.03
N ASP A 144 -20.06 -8.69 11.25
CA ASP A 144 -20.96 -8.20 10.20
C ASP A 144 -20.79 -6.70 9.91
N LEU A 145 -19.65 -6.11 10.29
CA LEU A 145 -19.38 -4.68 10.08
C LEU A 145 -18.23 -4.45 9.10
N LEU A 146 -18.40 -3.45 8.23
CA LEU A 146 -17.37 -2.90 7.36
C LEU A 146 -17.10 -1.45 7.73
N PHE A 147 -15.84 -1.12 7.91
CA PHE A 147 -15.33 0.22 8.20
C PHE A 147 -14.61 0.76 6.97
N VAL A 148 -14.91 2.01 6.60
CA VAL A 148 -14.30 2.66 5.43
C VAL A 148 -13.81 4.04 5.81
N SER A 149 -12.52 4.30 5.59
CA SER A 149 -11.89 5.60 5.80
C SER A 149 -12.40 6.64 4.81
N GLY A 150 -12.53 7.89 5.28
CA GLY A 150 -12.86 9.02 4.43
C GLY A 150 -12.11 10.28 4.87
N GLU A 151 -11.44 10.91 3.92
CA GLU A 151 -10.56 12.06 4.19
C GLU A 151 -10.76 13.23 3.22
N GLY A 152 -11.03 12.92 1.96
CA GLY A 152 -11.12 13.88 0.87
C GLY A 152 -12.31 14.82 0.98
N LEU A 153 -12.25 15.91 0.22
CA LEU A 153 -13.32 16.91 0.17
C LEU A 153 -14.51 16.48 -0.71
N GLU A 154 -14.31 15.43 -1.51
CA GLU A 154 -15.33 14.74 -2.30
C GLU A 154 -16.27 13.88 -1.45
N GLY A 155 -15.88 13.55 -0.22
CA GLY A 155 -16.67 12.72 0.68
C GLY A 155 -17.98 13.37 1.11
N ARG A 156 -19.08 12.64 0.92
CA ARG A 156 -20.42 13.03 1.40
C ARG A 156 -21.05 11.98 2.31
N LEU A 157 -21.89 12.43 3.23
CA LEU A 157 -22.68 11.59 4.14
C LEU A 157 -23.77 10.79 3.43
N ASP A 158 -24.24 11.27 2.28
CA ASP A 158 -25.26 10.61 1.45
C ASP A 158 -24.67 9.77 0.31
N CYS A 159 -23.33 9.60 0.27
CA CYS A 159 -22.60 8.96 -0.83
C CYS A 159 -22.78 9.63 -2.22
N GLY A 160 -23.22 10.90 -2.27
CA GLY A 160 -23.28 11.66 -3.51
C GLY A 160 -21.90 11.84 -4.18
N THR A 161 -21.87 11.98 -5.50
CA THR A 161 -20.64 12.09 -6.31
C THR A 161 -20.27 13.53 -6.67
N GLU A 162 -21.04 14.51 -6.22
CA GLU A 162 -20.84 15.94 -6.50
C GLU A 162 -19.76 16.60 -5.63
N GLY A 163 -19.32 15.90 -4.57
CA GLY A 163 -18.39 16.42 -3.58
C GLY A 163 -18.90 17.62 -2.79
N VAL A 164 -18.03 18.24 -1.99
CA VAL A 164 -18.36 19.42 -1.18
C VAL A 164 -17.29 20.51 -1.32
N GLN A 165 -17.67 21.60 -1.99
CA GLN A 165 -16.79 22.75 -2.25
C GLN A 165 -16.83 23.83 -1.17
N ASP A 166 -17.91 23.86 -0.37
CA ASP A 166 -18.08 24.87 0.68
C ASP A 166 -17.11 24.64 1.84
N ARG A 167 -16.61 25.71 2.43
CA ARG A 167 -15.70 25.65 3.60
C ARG A 167 -16.35 24.97 4.82
N VAL A 168 -17.65 25.12 4.98
CA VAL A 168 -18.46 24.56 6.07
C VAL A 168 -19.67 23.89 5.44
N SER A 169 -19.90 22.60 5.72
CA SER A 169 -21.01 21.84 5.17
C SER A 169 -21.51 20.77 6.12
N GLU A 170 -22.84 20.66 6.22
CA GLU A 170 -23.52 19.56 6.93
C GLU A 170 -23.55 18.25 6.11
N GLU A 171 -23.19 18.29 4.83
CA GLU A 171 -23.22 17.13 3.93
C GLU A 171 -21.86 16.40 3.83
N ARG A 172 -20.77 17.04 4.30
CA ARG A 172 -19.41 16.53 4.16
C ARG A 172 -19.18 15.31 5.06
N LEU A 173 -18.59 14.26 4.49
CA LEU A 173 -18.02 13.17 5.27
C LEU A 173 -16.50 13.28 5.32
N ARG A 174 -15.97 13.28 6.54
CA ARG A 174 -14.57 13.00 6.84
C ARG A 174 -14.48 12.24 8.18
N GLY A 175 -13.92 11.04 8.20
CA GLY A 175 -13.88 10.15 9.36
C GLY A 175 -14.07 8.69 8.95
N ILE A 176 -14.80 7.91 9.75
CA ILE A 176 -15.08 6.49 9.46
C ILE A 176 -16.55 6.30 9.09
N ARG A 177 -16.81 5.64 7.96
CA ARG A 177 -18.14 5.08 7.63
C ARG A 177 -18.25 3.66 8.20
N ILE A 178 -19.44 3.32 8.66
CA ILE A 178 -19.77 2.01 9.19
C ILE A 178 -20.94 1.45 8.38
N PHE A 179 -20.73 0.29 7.80
CA PHE A 179 -21.73 -0.46 7.05
C PHE A 179 -22.04 -1.77 7.77
N ASP A 180 -23.32 -2.15 7.78
CA ASP A 180 -23.74 -3.52 8.06
C ASP A 180 -23.55 -4.34 6.79
N ILE A 181 -22.82 -5.43 6.90
CA ILE A 181 -22.51 -6.40 5.84
C ILE A 181 -22.93 -7.83 6.22
N SER A 182 -23.94 -7.98 7.09
CA SER A 182 -24.57 -9.27 7.37
C SER A 182 -25.13 -9.93 6.09
N ASP A 183 -25.55 -9.10 5.12
CA ASP A 183 -25.67 -9.45 3.71
C ASP A 183 -24.61 -8.69 2.88
N VAL A 184 -23.47 -9.34 2.62
CA VAL A 184 -22.36 -8.76 1.86
C VAL A 184 -22.72 -8.35 0.43
N GLU A 185 -23.80 -8.90 -0.14
CA GLU A 185 -24.27 -8.51 -1.46
C GLU A 185 -24.99 -7.16 -1.43
N ASN A 186 -25.52 -6.76 -0.27
CA ASN A 186 -26.29 -5.55 -0.06
C ASN A 186 -25.82 -4.78 1.19
N PRO A 187 -24.59 -4.21 1.20
CA PRO A 187 -24.11 -3.42 2.33
C PRO A 187 -25.05 -2.27 2.68
N GLU A 188 -25.38 -2.12 3.97
CA GLU A 188 -26.25 -1.05 4.46
C GLU A 188 -25.42 0.00 5.22
N TYR A 189 -25.47 1.26 4.77
CA TYR A 189 -24.80 2.36 5.47
C TYR A 189 -25.58 2.75 6.73
N ILE A 190 -25.07 2.38 7.91
CA ILE A 190 -25.80 2.53 9.19
C ILE A 190 -25.33 3.70 10.04
N ALA A 191 -24.03 4.05 10.02
CA ALA A 191 -23.49 5.07 10.91
C ALA A 191 -22.16 5.64 10.41
N ASN A 192 -21.78 6.82 10.92
CA ASN A 192 -20.46 7.37 10.67
C ASN A 192 -19.94 8.11 11.90
N VAL A 193 -18.62 8.16 12.04
CA VAL A 193 -17.94 8.90 13.09
C VAL A 193 -17.08 9.97 12.44
N GLN A 194 -17.48 11.24 12.61
CA GLN A 194 -16.75 12.39 12.08
C GLN A 194 -15.54 12.73 12.96
N THR A 195 -14.37 12.95 12.35
CA THR A 195 -13.13 13.34 13.05
C THR A 195 -12.63 14.70 12.57
N CYS A 196 -11.92 15.46 13.39
CA CYS A 196 -11.48 16.81 12.97
C CYS A 196 -10.60 16.85 11.72
N ARG A 197 -9.87 15.76 11.44
CA ARG A 197 -8.92 15.66 10.33
C ARG A 197 -9.27 14.59 9.29
N GLY A 198 -10.42 13.93 9.39
CA GLY A 198 -10.76 12.77 8.54
C GLY A 198 -10.08 11.49 9.01
N SER A 199 -10.14 10.45 8.21
CA SER A 199 -9.38 9.21 8.41
C SER A 199 -8.57 8.98 7.14
N HIS A 200 -7.25 9.14 7.25
CA HIS A 200 -6.33 8.79 6.18
C HIS A 200 -6.31 7.27 6.04
N THR A 201 -5.90 6.64 7.14
CA THR A 201 -5.95 5.19 7.35
C THR A 201 -6.71 4.92 8.65
N HIS A 202 -7.01 3.65 8.89
CA HIS A 202 -7.51 3.21 10.19
C HIS A 202 -7.06 1.79 10.49
N SER A 203 -7.15 1.39 11.76
CA SER A 203 -6.84 0.04 12.18
C SER A 203 -7.81 -0.43 13.25
N VAL A 204 -8.35 -1.63 13.05
CA VAL A 204 -9.33 -2.24 13.95
C VAL A 204 -8.62 -3.07 15.02
N LEU A 205 -9.00 -2.85 16.27
CA LEU A 205 -8.48 -3.51 17.47
C LEU A 205 -9.62 -4.29 18.12
N LYS A 206 -9.52 -5.62 18.12
CA LYS A 206 -10.31 -6.47 19.02
C LYS A 206 -9.51 -6.74 20.29
N ASP A 207 -9.95 -6.16 21.41
CA ASP A 207 -9.31 -6.40 22.70
C ASP A 207 -9.63 -7.85 23.14
N PRO A 208 -8.62 -8.68 23.47
CA PRO A 208 -8.83 -10.02 24.02
C PRO A 208 -9.67 -10.06 25.31
N MET A 209 -9.85 -8.92 25.98
CA MET A 209 -10.58 -8.80 27.26
C MET A 209 -11.96 -8.11 27.13
N ASP A 210 -12.34 -7.62 25.94
CA ASP A 210 -13.64 -6.97 25.69
C ASP A 210 -14.32 -7.59 24.46
N ASP A 211 -15.32 -8.44 24.68
CA ASP A 211 -16.10 -9.09 23.62
C ASP A 211 -17.33 -8.28 23.17
N GLU A 212 -17.66 -7.19 23.86
CA GLU A 212 -18.83 -6.36 23.55
C GLU A 212 -18.48 -5.25 22.56
N ASN A 213 -17.19 -4.92 22.42
CA ASN A 213 -16.74 -3.78 21.66
C ASN A 213 -15.47 -4.07 20.85
N ILE A 214 -15.28 -3.27 19.80
CA ILE A 214 -13.99 -3.10 19.15
C ILE A 214 -13.59 -1.63 19.20
N TYR A 215 -12.31 -1.38 18.93
CA TYR A 215 -11.74 -0.05 18.89
C TYR A 215 -11.13 0.21 17.52
N ILE A 216 -11.21 1.45 17.05
CA ILE A 216 -10.62 1.86 15.77
C ILE A 216 -9.65 3.00 16.05
N TYR A 217 -8.40 2.82 15.67
CA TYR A 217 -7.39 3.87 15.74
C TYR A 217 -7.40 4.60 14.42
N VAL A 218 -7.61 5.92 14.48
CA VAL A 218 -7.72 6.77 13.30
C VAL A 218 -6.63 7.81 13.34
N SER A 219 -5.86 7.86 12.26
CA SER A 219 -4.96 8.96 11.98
C SER A 219 -5.52 9.76 10.79
N GLY A 220 -5.79 11.03 11.01
CA GLY A 220 -6.28 11.93 9.97
C GLY A 220 -5.17 12.86 9.50
N SER A 221 -4.95 12.96 8.19
CA SER A 221 -3.90 13.80 7.63
C SER A 221 -4.40 15.14 7.10
N ALA A 222 -5.67 15.19 6.67
CA ALA A 222 -6.21 16.40 6.07
C ALA A 222 -6.31 17.58 7.06
N MET A 223 -6.41 18.79 6.50
CA MET A 223 -6.50 20.04 7.25
C MET A 223 -7.61 19.98 8.30
N VAL A 224 -7.35 20.58 9.47
CA VAL A 224 -8.36 20.68 10.53
C VAL A 224 -9.57 21.46 10.02
N ARG A 225 -10.75 20.85 10.13
CA ARG A 225 -12.00 21.48 9.71
C ARG A 225 -12.38 22.66 10.63
N PRO A 226 -13.15 23.64 10.14
CA PRO A 226 -13.61 24.76 10.97
C PRO A 226 -14.47 24.26 12.14
N GLU A 227 -14.40 24.96 13.28
CA GLU A 227 -15.24 24.68 14.46
C GLU A 227 -16.74 24.81 14.13
N GLU A 228 -17.09 25.66 13.16
CA GLU A 228 -18.46 25.81 12.68
C GLU A 228 -18.96 24.58 11.89
N GLU A 229 -18.06 23.77 11.33
CA GLU A 229 -18.41 22.52 10.64
C GLU A 229 -18.47 21.35 11.62
N LEU A 230 -17.52 21.25 12.54
CA LEU A 230 -17.54 20.26 13.61
C LEU A 230 -17.03 20.89 14.92
N PRO A 231 -17.90 21.04 15.93
CA PRO A 231 -17.51 21.62 17.21
C PRO A 231 -16.33 20.88 17.87
N GLY A 232 -15.41 21.64 18.46
CA GLY A 232 -14.23 21.09 19.14
C GLY A 232 -13.00 20.90 18.26
N CYS A 233 -13.08 21.21 16.95
CA CYS A 233 -11.93 21.19 16.06
C CYS A 233 -11.14 22.51 16.15
N SER A 234 -9.84 22.39 16.43
CA SER A 234 -8.92 23.52 16.56
C SER A 234 -7.63 23.24 15.80
N ALA A 235 -7.23 24.19 14.95
CA ALA A 235 -5.98 24.17 14.19
C ALA A 235 -4.85 24.93 14.89
N ALA A 236 -5.11 25.48 16.07
CA ALA A 236 -4.10 26.19 16.86
C ALA A 236 -3.01 25.21 17.32
N MET A 237 -1.81 25.72 17.56
CA MET A 237 -0.71 24.89 18.06
C MET A 237 -0.98 24.42 19.51
N PRO A 238 -0.41 23.29 19.96
CA PRO A 238 -0.69 22.75 21.29
C PRO A 238 -0.37 23.68 22.47
N ASP A 239 0.55 24.64 22.29
CA ASP A 239 0.88 25.67 23.27
C ASP A 239 -0.18 26.79 23.37
N GLU A 240 -0.91 27.03 22.29
CA GLU A 240 -2.05 27.96 22.23
C GLU A 240 -3.36 27.29 22.64
N ASP A 241 -3.58 26.06 22.19
CA ASP A 241 -4.76 25.25 22.52
C ASP A 241 -4.38 23.79 22.81
N PRO A 242 -4.45 23.35 24.08
CA PRO A 242 -4.14 21.96 24.43
C PRO A 242 -5.13 20.95 23.82
N ASN A 243 -6.27 21.41 23.28
CA ASN A 243 -7.24 20.59 22.56
C ASN A 243 -7.04 20.60 21.04
N SER A 244 -5.90 21.10 20.54
CA SER A 244 -5.54 21.07 19.12
C SER A 244 -5.84 19.71 18.49
N ALA A 245 -6.43 19.70 17.30
CA ALA A 245 -6.66 18.50 16.51
C ALA A 245 -5.40 18.01 15.78
N LEU A 246 -4.33 18.80 15.82
CA LEU A 246 -2.99 18.38 15.41
C LEU A 246 -2.35 17.53 16.53
N PHE A 247 -1.35 16.71 16.20
CA PHE A 247 -0.55 15.96 17.19
C PHE A 247 -1.39 15.04 18.08
N ARG A 248 -2.35 14.32 17.50
CA ARG A 248 -3.10 13.26 18.17
C ARG A 248 -3.65 12.25 17.17
N ILE A 249 -3.98 11.08 17.69
CA ILE A 249 -4.84 10.12 17.00
C ILE A 249 -6.22 10.17 17.63
N GLU A 250 -7.24 9.65 16.96
CA GLU A 250 -8.57 9.46 17.53
C GLU A 250 -8.79 7.96 17.77
N VAL A 251 -9.33 7.60 18.93
CA VAL A 251 -9.77 6.23 19.22
C VAL A 251 -11.29 6.21 19.24
N ILE A 252 -11.87 5.45 18.33
CA ILE A 252 -13.31 5.23 18.25
C ILE A 252 -13.64 3.92 18.94
N LYS A 253 -14.65 3.92 19.80
CA LYS A 253 -15.25 2.70 20.35
C LYS A 253 -16.49 2.35 19.53
N VAL A 254 -16.59 1.11 19.10
CA VAL A 254 -17.73 0.56 18.34
C VAL A 254 -18.39 -0.53 19.18
N PRO A 255 -19.58 -0.27 19.76
CA PRO A 255 -20.38 -1.33 20.39
C PRO A 255 -20.92 -2.28 19.32
N LEU A 256 -20.68 -3.58 19.46
CA LEU A 256 -21.05 -4.55 18.42
C LEU A 256 -22.57 -4.75 18.30
N ASP A 257 -23.31 -4.62 19.41
CA ASP A 257 -24.77 -4.74 19.44
C ASP A 257 -25.50 -3.43 19.05
N ALA A 258 -24.77 -2.31 18.99
CA ALA A 258 -25.31 -0.97 18.67
C ALA A 258 -24.25 -0.11 17.94
N PRO A 259 -23.80 -0.53 16.74
CA PRO A 259 -22.76 0.15 15.98
C PRO A 259 -23.09 1.62 15.65
N GLU A 260 -24.36 2.02 15.66
CA GLU A 260 -24.81 3.40 15.50
C GLU A 260 -24.43 4.32 16.67
N GLU A 261 -24.09 3.76 17.83
CA GLU A 261 -23.61 4.50 19.00
C GLU A 261 -22.09 4.72 18.99
N SER A 262 -21.42 4.31 17.91
CA SER A 262 -19.96 4.48 17.75
C SER A 262 -19.54 5.95 17.94
N ALA A 263 -18.50 6.15 18.74
CA ALA A 263 -18.03 7.49 19.07
C ALA A 263 -16.53 7.51 19.38
N ILE A 264 -15.92 8.69 19.19
CA ILE A 264 -14.58 8.96 19.69
C ILE A 264 -14.62 8.93 21.23
N VAL A 265 -13.85 8.03 21.83
CA VAL A 265 -13.77 7.85 23.29
C VAL A 265 -12.51 8.46 23.89
N SER A 266 -11.48 8.67 23.08
CA SER A 266 -10.25 9.36 23.49
C SER A 266 -9.52 9.93 22.27
N SER A 267 -8.63 10.89 22.53
CA SER A 267 -7.74 11.47 21.52
C SER A 267 -6.28 11.47 22.02
N PRO A 268 -5.59 10.31 22.01
CA PRO A 268 -4.26 10.14 22.60
C PRO A 268 -3.17 11.04 21.99
N ARG A 269 -2.31 11.57 22.86
CA ARG A 269 -1.19 12.47 22.53
C ARG A 269 0.13 11.70 22.36
N ILE A 270 0.19 10.78 21.39
CA ILE A 270 1.36 9.92 21.17
C ILE A 270 2.58 10.66 20.57
N PHE A 271 2.40 11.92 20.16
CA PHE A 271 3.41 12.75 19.49
C PHE A 271 4.10 13.77 20.40
N ASP A 272 3.64 13.92 21.65
CA ASP A 272 4.17 14.92 22.57
C ASP A 272 5.69 14.75 22.75
N ASP A 273 6.38 15.88 22.88
CA ASP A 273 7.84 15.99 23.05
C ASP A 273 8.70 15.42 21.89
N LEU A 274 8.13 15.19 20.71
CA LEU A 274 8.90 14.88 19.51
C LEU A 274 9.44 16.16 18.87
N ALA A 275 10.75 16.16 18.61
CA ALA A 275 11.40 17.18 17.80
C ALA A 275 11.17 16.91 16.30
N PRO A 276 11.37 17.91 15.42
CA PRO A 276 11.45 17.69 13.99
C PRO A 276 12.39 16.51 13.65
N PRO A 277 11.99 15.58 12.77
CA PRO A 277 12.80 14.43 12.42
C PRO A 277 14.10 14.85 11.72
N PRO A 278 15.17 14.05 11.82
CA PRO A 278 16.40 14.32 11.09
C PRO A 278 16.15 14.16 9.58
N SER A 279 16.78 15.02 8.77
CA SER A 279 16.73 14.94 7.31
C SER A 279 18.12 14.66 6.72
N HIS A 280 18.16 14.37 5.42
CA HIS A 280 19.38 14.16 4.66
C HIS A 280 19.48 15.14 3.49
N GLU A 281 20.69 15.28 2.94
CA GLU A 281 20.93 16.07 1.73
C GLU A 281 20.40 15.34 0.49
N PRO A 282 20.04 16.04 -0.59
CA PRO A 282 19.42 15.46 -1.79
C PRO A 282 20.29 14.37 -2.47
N SER A 283 19.67 13.43 -3.21
CA SER A 283 20.48 12.42 -3.95
C SER A 283 21.29 13.09 -5.06
N PRO A 284 22.41 12.48 -5.48
CA PRO A 284 23.13 12.89 -6.68
C PRO A 284 22.23 12.96 -7.93
N GLU A 285 21.28 12.04 -8.07
CA GLU A 285 20.32 12.02 -9.19
C GLU A 285 19.33 13.20 -9.13
N ASP A 286 18.85 13.57 -7.94
CA ASP A 286 17.93 14.70 -7.78
C ASP A 286 18.64 16.04 -8.06
N VAL A 287 19.90 16.17 -7.60
CA VAL A 287 20.74 17.34 -7.91
C VAL A 287 21.01 17.43 -9.41
N ALA A 288 21.39 16.31 -10.05
CA ALA A 288 21.64 16.28 -11.49
C ALA A 288 20.38 16.63 -12.30
N LYS A 289 19.20 16.15 -11.87
CA LYS A 289 17.91 16.49 -12.48
C LYS A 289 17.59 17.98 -12.33
N LEU A 290 17.78 18.54 -11.13
CA LEU A 290 17.57 19.95 -10.86
C LEU A 290 18.45 20.83 -11.76
N GLU A 291 19.76 20.51 -11.86
CA GLU A 291 20.70 21.23 -12.71
C GLU A 291 20.35 21.14 -14.19
N ARG A 292 19.96 19.95 -14.66
CA ARG A 292 19.52 19.73 -16.05
C ARG A 292 18.29 20.57 -16.40
N MET A 293 17.25 20.54 -15.56
CA MET A 293 16.03 21.32 -15.80
C MET A 293 16.27 22.83 -15.76
N ARG A 294 17.16 23.30 -14.87
CA ARG A 294 17.61 24.71 -14.85
C ARG A 294 18.32 25.10 -16.13
N ALA A 295 19.22 24.24 -16.64
CA ALA A 295 19.93 24.46 -17.90
C ALA A 295 18.99 24.50 -19.13
N GLU A 296 17.85 23.79 -19.07
CA GLU A 296 16.76 23.86 -20.05
C GLU A 296 15.88 25.11 -19.90
N GLY A 297 16.20 25.99 -18.94
CA GLY A 297 15.51 27.25 -18.71
C GLY A 297 14.24 27.13 -17.85
N LYS A 298 13.97 25.96 -17.25
CA LYS A 298 12.84 25.76 -16.35
C LYS A 298 13.06 26.45 -15.00
N ASN A 299 11.97 26.94 -14.43
CA ASN A 299 11.95 27.46 -13.07
C ASN A 299 11.63 26.31 -12.14
N VAL A 300 12.65 25.76 -11.48
CA VAL A 300 12.53 24.57 -10.64
C VAL A 300 13.17 24.77 -9.29
N TYR A 301 12.65 24.05 -8.30
CA TYR A 301 13.25 23.92 -6.97
C TYR A 301 13.20 22.47 -6.53
N LEU A 302 14.01 22.18 -5.52
CA LEU A 302 14.00 20.90 -4.85
C LEU A 302 13.17 21.02 -3.57
N VAL A 303 12.29 20.04 -3.34
CA VAL A 303 11.56 19.90 -2.07
C VAL A 303 12.54 19.47 -0.97
N ARG A 304 12.60 20.24 0.12
CA ARG A 304 13.51 20.07 1.28
C ARG A 304 12.77 19.68 2.55
N GLU A 305 11.46 19.86 2.59
CA GLU A 305 10.60 19.52 3.73
C GLU A 305 10.50 18.01 3.89
N ALA A 306 10.44 17.55 5.14
CA ALA A 306 10.11 16.18 5.45
C ALA A 306 8.71 15.83 4.91
N GLY A 307 8.48 14.56 4.64
CA GLY A 307 7.27 14.08 4.01
C GLY A 307 7.54 13.42 2.65
N PRO A 308 6.48 12.93 1.98
CA PRO A 308 6.59 11.95 0.91
C PRO A 308 7.38 12.46 -0.32
N TRP A 309 7.35 13.76 -0.57
CA TRP A 309 7.94 14.36 -1.77
C TRP A 309 9.35 14.91 -1.58
N VAL A 310 9.99 14.68 -0.43
CA VAL A 310 11.33 15.22 -0.15
C VAL A 310 12.34 14.78 -1.22
N GLY A 311 13.23 15.69 -1.61
CA GLY A 311 14.19 15.43 -2.69
C GLY A 311 13.59 15.41 -4.09
N SER A 312 12.28 15.60 -4.28
CA SER A 312 11.70 15.73 -5.62
C SER A 312 11.99 17.11 -6.23
N VAL A 313 12.21 17.14 -7.55
CA VAL A 313 12.38 18.38 -8.32
C VAL A 313 11.03 18.83 -8.86
N ARG A 314 10.60 20.05 -8.50
CA ARG A 314 9.28 20.60 -8.88
C ARG A 314 9.45 21.85 -9.74
N GLU A 315 8.68 21.92 -10.83
CA GLU A 315 8.52 23.16 -11.59
C GLU A 315 7.64 24.15 -10.82
N VAL A 316 8.09 25.40 -10.76
CA VAL A 316 7.35 26.50 -10.15
C VAL A 316 6.27 26.96 -11.14
N PRO A 317 4.98 27.00 -10.74
CA PRO A 317 3.92 27.54 -11.57
C PRO A 317 4.23 28.97 -12.02
N GLU A 318 3.88 29.31 -13.26
CA GLU A 318 4.27 30.59 -13.90
C GLU A 318 3.88 31.83 -13.08
N GLY A 319 2.71 31.80 -12.43
CA GLY A 319 2.26 32.89 -11.55
C GLY A 319 3.14 33.07 -10.32
N LEU A 320 3.58 31.96 -9.70
CA LEU A 320 4.50 32.02 -8.56
C LEU A 320 5.91 32.42 -9.02
N ALA A 321 6.38 31.86 -10.15
CA ALA A 321 7.68 32.20 -10.72
C ALA A 321 7.80 33.71 -11.01
N SER A 322 6.73 34.33 -11.52
CA SER A 322 6.67 35.77 -11.75
C SER A 322 6.80 36.57 -10.45
N ARG A 323 6.14 36.13 -9.37
CA ARG A 323 6.24 36.77 -8.06
C ARG A 323 7.64 36.63 -7.46
N LEU A 324 8.23 35.44 -7.53
CA LEU A 324 9.60 35.20 -7.05
C LEU A 324 10.61 36.04 -7.84
N LEU A 325 10.39 36.21 -9.15
CA LEU A 325 11.25 37.05 -9.98
C LEU A 325 11.21 38.51 -9.55
N GLU A 326 10.03 39.06 -9.22
CA GLU A 326 9.94 40.42 -8.68
C GLU A 326 10.64 40.55 -7.33
N MET A 327 10.48 39.57 -6.43
CA MET A 327 11.21 39.55 -5.15
C MET A 327 12.73 39.55 -5.36
N TYR A 328 13.23 38.71 -6.27
CA TYR A 328 14.65 38.66 -6.65
C TYR A 328 15.14 40.00 -7.23
N LYS A 329 14.37 40.62 -8.12
CA LYS A 329 14.72 41.92 -8.72
C LYS A 329 14.79 43.03 -7.67
N GLU A 330 13.86 43.04 -6.72
CA GLU A 330 13.86 43.99 -5.61
C GLU A 330 15.08 43.79 -4.71
N GLU A 331 15.40 42.54 -4.34
CA GLU A 331 16.54 42.20 -3.50
C GLU A 331 17.89 42.57 -4.16
N GLN A 332 18.02 42.28 -5.46
CA GLN A 332 19.25 42.56 -6.22
C GLN A 332 19.31 43.98 -6.79
N GLY A 333 18.27 44.80 -6.59
CA GLY A 333 18.20 46.18 -7.08
C GLY A 333 18.24 46.29 -8.61
N ILE A 334 17.62 45.36 -9.34
CA ILE A 334 17.64 45.28 -10.80
C ILE A 334 16.54 46.19 -11.39
N PRO A 335 16.88 47.28 -12.12
CA PRO A 335 15.88 48.12 -12.76
C PRO A 335 15.47 47.55 -14.13
N GLY A 336 14.21 47.17 -14.30
CA GLY A 336 13.67 46.69 -15.57
C GLY A 336 13.89 45.19 -15.80
N ASP A 337 14.06 44.78 -17.06
CA ASP A 337 14.16 43.37 -17.44
C ASP A 337 15.55 42.79 -17.09
N PRO A 338 15.62 41.60 -16.47
CA PRO A 338 16.89 40.95 -16.16
C PRO A 338 17.67 40.53 -17.41
N THR A 339 18.99 40.58 -17.31
CA THR A 339 19.92 39.99 -18.31
C THR A 339 19.88 38.45 -18.25
N GLU A 340 20.43 37.79 -19.28
CA GLU A 340 20.53 36.32 -19.29
C GLU A 340 21.28 35.76 -18.08
N ALA A 341 22.38 36.40 -17.66
CA ALA A 341 23.12 36.00 -16.47
C ALA A 341 22.27 36.13 -15.19
N GLN A 342 21.55 37.25 -15.03
CA GLN A 342 20.64 37.45 -13.90
C GLN A 342 19.48 36.46 -13.91
N MET A 343 19.04 35.99 -15.09
CA MET A 343 18.02 34.94 -15.19
C MET A 343 18.57 33.56 -14.82
N VAL A 344 19.88 33.31 -14.95
CA VAL A 344 20.52 32.08 -14.45
C VAL A 344 20.60 32.16 -12.92
N ASP A 345 21.14 33.26 -12.39
CA ASP A 345 21.23 33.51 -10.95
C ASP A 345 19.85 33.46 -10.26
N PHE A 346 18.81 34.00 -10.91
CA PHE A 346 17.43 33.87 -10.45
C PHE A 346 17.02 32.40 -10.29
N ARG A 347 17.24 31.56 -11.31
CA ARG A 347 16.85 30.13 -11.26
C ARG A 347 17.59 29.35 -10.18
N GLU A 348 18.83 29.73 -9.88
CA GLU A 348 19.58 29.15 -8.76
C GLU A 348 18.99 29.54 -7.41
N SER A 349 18.53 30.80 -7.26
CA SER A 349 17.94 31.33 -6.02
C SER A 349 16.46 30.97 -5.79
N ILE A 350 15.74 30.45 -6.79
CA ILE A 350 14.31 30.07 -6.66
C ILE A 350 14.05 29.23 -5.41
N GLY A 351 14.91 28.24 -5.14
CA GLY A 351 14.74 27.36 -3.98
C GLY A 351 14.70 28.17 -2.69
N ASP A 352 15.74 28.96 -2.44
CA ASP A 352 15.85 29.75 -1.22
C ASP A 352 14.74 30.81 -1.12
N LEU A 353 14.29 31.39 -2.25
CA LEU A 353 13.15 32.30 -2.27
C LEU A 353 11.84 31.58 -1.89
N VAL A 354 11.59 30.37 -2.40
CA VAL A 354 10.42 29.56 -2.01
C VAL A 354 10.43 29.26 -0.51
N TYR A 355 11.60 28.91 0.05
CA TYR A 355 11.73 28.60 1.47
C TYR A 355 11.67 29.82 2.38
N SER A 356 12.18 30.98 1.93
CA SER A 356 12.10 32.24 2.69
C SER A 356 10.67 32.74 2.92
N MET A 357 9.73 32.25 2.12
CA MET A 357 8.31 32.58 2.25
C MET A 357 7.58 31.72 3.30
N ARG A 358 8.27 30.76 3.94
CA ARG A 358 7.71 29.82 4.90
C ARG A 358 8.24 30.08 6.31
N GLU A 359 7.42 29.78 7.31
CA GLU A 359 7.87 29.74 8.70
C GLU A 359 8.58 28.40 8.95
N GLU A 360 9.64 28.40 9.77
CA GLU A 360 10.32 27.16 10.17
C GLU A 360 9.40 26.32 11.07
N GLU A 361 9.29 25.04 10.78
CA GLU A 361 8.53 24.10 11.62
C GLU A 361 9.36 23.75 12.87
N GLU A 362 8.93 24.27 14.03
CA GLU A 362 9.57 23.98 15.32
C GLU A 362 9.03 22.68 15.98
N TYR A 363 8.03 22.04 15.39
CA TYR A 363 7.29 20.91 15.97
C TYR A 363 7.60 19.57 15.26
N GLY A 364 7.51 18.46 15.99
CA GLY A 364 7.63 17.10 15.44
C GLY A 364 6.43 16.64 14.60
N PRO A 365 6.31 15.34 14.27
CA PRO A 365 5.17 14.81 13.52
C PRO A 365 3.84 15.12 14.17
N ASN A 366 2.83 15.46 13.37
CA ASN A 366 1.48 15.75 13.86
C ASN A 366 0.44 14.65 13.54
N GLN A 367 0.88 13.55 12.92
CA GLN A 367 0.05 12.43 12.48
C GLN A 367 0.91 11.16 12.30
N CYS A 368 0.26 10.00 12.32
CA CYS A 368 0.83 8.78 11.75
C CYS A 368 0.26 8.53 10.35
N HIS A 369 1.02 7.88 9.48
CA HIS A 369 0.48 7.36 8.25
C HIS A 369 -0.34 6.11 8.55
N ASP A 370 0.31 5.03 9.01
CA ASP A 370 -0.35 3.82 9.50
C ASP A 370 -0.01 3.51 10.96
N ILE A 371 -0.89 2.75 11.61
CA ILE A 371 -0.69 2.23 12.96
C ILE A 371 -1.06 0.74 12.99
N THR A 372 -0.05 -0.13 12.96
CA THR A 372 -0.29 -1.57 13.05
C THR A 372 -0.49 -1.98 14.51
N LEU A 373 -1.68 -2.48 14.83
CA LEU A 373 -2.11 -2.94 16.14
C LEU A 373 -1.84 -4.44 16.26
N TYR A 374 -1.21 -4.87 17.35
CA TYR A 374 -0.99 -6.27 17.66
C TYR A 374 -1.52 -6.61 19.08
N PRO A 375 -2.85 -6.77 19.22
CA PRO A 375 -3.52 -6.84 20.53
C PRO A 375 -3.08 -8.03 21.38
N GLU A 376 -2.75 -9.17 20.76
CA GLU A 376 -2.35 -10.41 21.44
C GLU A 376 -1.08 -10.24 22.29
N ILE A 377 -0.21 -9.30 21.91
CA ILE A 377 1.01 -8.95 22.65
C ILE A 377 0.93 -7.58 23.33
N GLY A 378 -0.18 -6.86 23.17
CA GLY A 378 -0.42 -5.54 23.75
C GLY A 378 0.47 -4.44 23.20
N LEU A 379 0.94 -4.56 21.95
CA LEU A 379 1.81 -3.58 21.29
C LEU A 379 1.20 -3.05 20.00
N ALA A 380 1.60 -1.85 19.60
CA ALA A 380 1.38 -1.33 18.27
C ALA A 380 2.62 -0.64 17.71
N GLY A 381 2.77 -0.67 16.40
CA GLY A 381 3.79 0.05 15.64
C GLY A 381 3.16 1.23 14.92
N GLY A 382 3.51 2.45 15.30
CA GLY A 382 3.07 3.66 14.61
C GLY A 382 4.12 4.12 13.61
N ALA A 383 3.80 4.11 12.32
CA ALA A 383 4.65 4.70 11.29
C ALA A 383 4.18 6.14 11.06
N CYS A 384 4.95 7.10 11.56
CA CYS A 384 4.52 8.49 11.69
C CYS A 384 5.50 9.44 11.05
N ASP A 385 5.09 10.67 10.72
CA ASP A 385 5.85 11.58 9.84
C ASP A 385 7.30 11.84 10.32
N GLY A 386 8.24 10.99 9.88
CA GLY A 386 9.65 10.97 10.31
C GLY A 386 10.02 10.10 11.53
N TYR A 387 9.08 9.36 12.13
CA TYR A 387 9.31 8.49 13.29
C TYR A 387 8.61 7.13 13.19
N GLY A 388 9.34 6.09 13.60
CA GLY A 388 8.75 4.80 13.98
C GLY A 388 8.49 4.79 15.48
N LEU A 389 7.24 4.62 15.89
CA LEU A 389 6.81 4.59 17.29
C LEU A 389 6.49 3.16 17.72
N LEU A 390 6.90 2.81 18.94
CA LEU A 390 6.40 1.63 19.63
C LEU A 390 5.41 2.09 20.70
N LEU A 391 4.20 1.56 20.64
CA LEU A 391 3.10 1.91 21.53
C LEU A 391 2.70 0.71 22.40
N ASP A 392 2.37 0.97 23.66
CA ASP A 392 1.63 0.05 24.51
C ASP A 392 0.13 0.28 24.29
N ILE A 393 -0.58 -0.79 23.94
CA ILE A 393 -2.04 -0.77 23.68
C ILE A 393 -2.81 -1.70 24.62
N SER A 394 -2.21 -2.05 25.77
CA SER A 394 -2.87 -2.89 26.79
C SER A 394 -4.15 -2.24 27.36
N ASP A 395 -4.24 -0.92 27.29
CA ASP A 395 -5.50 -0.18 27.39
C ASP A 395 -5.84 0.35 25.98
N PRO A 396 -6.80 -0.26 25.27
CA PRO A 396 -7.11 0.12 23.90
C PRO A 396 -7.64 1.56 23.79
N VAL A 397 -8.19 2.14 24.87
CA VAL A 397 -8.67 3.52 24.88
C VAL A 397 -7.52 4.50 25.09
N ASN A 398 -6.45 4.13 25.77
CA ASN A 398 -5.37 5.05 26.13
C ASN A 398 -4.00 4.50 25.75
N PRO A 399 -3.69 4.37 24.44
CA PRO A 399 -2.38 3.94 23.99
C PRO A 399 -1.28 4.91 24.43
N VAL A 400 -0.12 4.38 24.75
CA VAL A 400 1.03 5.16 25.24
C VAL A 400 2.28 4.86 24.43
N ARG A 401 2.98 5.91 23.98
CA ARG A 401 4.30 5.75 23.36
C ARG A 401 5.32 5.28 24.40
N ILE A 402 5.95 4.13 24.15
CA ILE A 402 6.97 3.53 25.02
C ILE A 402 8.37 3.56 24.42
N ASP A 403 8.48 3.67 23.09
CA ASP A 403 9.73 3.94 22.41
C ASP A 403 9.51 4.66 21.07
N GLN A 404 10.60 5.19 20.53
CA GLN A 404 10.61 5.88 19.24
C GLN A 404 11.97 5.74 18.57
N VAL A 405 11.98 5.71 17.25
CA VAL A 405 13.16 5.81 16.41
C VAL A 405 12.89 6.83 15.30
N ALA A 406 13.94 7.49 14.85
CA ALA A 406 13.91 8.32 13.66
C ALA A 406 15.13 7.96 12.82
N ASP A 407 14.94 8.00 11.50
CA ASP A 407 15.97 7.64 10.54
C ASP A 407 16.05 8.74 9.49
N LYS A 408 17.24 9.31 9.31
CA LYS A 408 17.48 10.34 8.31
C LYS A 408 17.39 9.81 6.88
N ASN A 409 17.43 8.49 6.69
CA ASN A 409 17.31 7.86 5.38
C ASN A 409 15.85 7.63 4.98
N PHE A 410 14.91 7.84 5.91
CA PHE A 410 13.48 7.77 5.66
C PHE A 410 12.96 9.15 5.30
N SER A 411 12.00 9.17 4.37
CA SER A 411 11.28 10.37 3.95
C SER A 411 9.90 10.44 4.56
N TYR A 412 9.19 9.31 4.59
CA TYR A 412 7.81 9.24 5.04
C TYR A 412 7.53 7.82 5.56
N TRP A 413 7.50 7.69 6.88
CA TRP A 413 7.26 6.40 7.52
C TRP A 413 5.82 5.99 7.25
N HIS A 414 5.67 4.85 6.61
CA HIS A 414 4.41 4.44 6.02
C HIS A 414 3.67 3.41 6.86
N ASN A 415 4.24 2.21 6.97
CA ASN A 415 3.64 1.10 7.71
C ASN A 415 4.61 0.46 8.70
N ALA A 416 4.02 -0.36 9.57
CA ALA A 416 4.72 -1.22 10.51
C ALA A 416 4.26 -2.67 10.34
N THR A 417 5.15 -3.64 10.53
CA THR A 417 4.78 -5.06 10.53
C THR A 417 5.62 -5.80 11.55
N PHE A 418 4.96 -6.40 12.53
CA PHE A 418 5.64 -7.26 13.50
C PHE A 418 5.92 -8.61 12.87
N ASN A 419 6.97 -9.29 13.31
CA ASN A 419 7.06 -10.72 13.06
C ASN A 419 6.07 -11.49 13.98
N ASN A 420 5.83 -12.78 13.73
CA ASN A 420 4.69 -13.47 14.36
C ASN A 420 4.80 -13.55 15.90
N ASP A 421 6.00 -13.65 16.47
CA ASP A 421 6.18 -13.70 17.93
C ASP A 421 6.35 -12.31 18.58
N GLY A 422 6.29 -11.23 17.79
CA GLY A 422 6.42 -9.86 18.28
C GLY A 422 7.83 -9.46 18.75
N SER A 423 8.86 -10.25 18.42
CA SER A 423 10.24 -9.94 18.78
C SER A 423 10.95 -8.99 17.80
N LYS A 424 10.38 -8.79 16.61
CA LYS A 424 10.89 -7.92 15.55
C LYS A 424 9.78 -7.10 14.93
N ILE A 425 10.17 -5.98 14.33
CA ILE A 425 9.29 -5.08 13.60
C ILE A 425 10.02 -4.49 12.40
N ILE A 426 9.32 -4.41 11.28
CA ILE A 426 9.73 -3.67 10.09
C ILE A 426 8.93 -2.38 10.03
N PHE A 427 9.60 -1.29 9.65
CA PHE A 427 8.96 -0.07 9.20
C PHE A 427 9.30 0.18 7.73
N SER A 428 8.33 0.64 6.95
CA SER A 428 8.51 0.95 5.52
C SER A 428 8.56 2.45 5.27
N ASP A 429 9.29 2.85 4.22
CA ASP A 429 9.43 4.24 3.78
C ASP A 429 8.68 4.48 2.47
N GLU A 430 7.56 5.20 2.54
CA GLU A 430 6.75 5.61 1.39
C GLU A 430 7.29 6.91 0.81
N TRP A 431 8.56 6.86 0.43
CA TRP A 431 9.21 7.97 -0.23
C TRP A 431 8.65 8.11 -1.65
N TYR A 432 7.64 8.96 -1.84
CA TYR A 432 7.08 9.31 -3.15
C TYR A 432 8.14 9.91 -4.07
N GLY A 433 8.75 9.02 -4.85
CA GLY A 433 9.85 9.35 -5.73
C GLY A 433 10.38 8.14 -6.48
N THR A 434 11.39 8.40 -7.29
CA THR A 434 12.05 7.39 -8.14
C THR A 434 13.25 6.85 -7.39
N LYS A 435 13.08 6.28 -6.18
CA LYS A 435 14.22 5.94 -5.32
C LYS A 435 14.92 4.62 -5.64
N CYS A 436 14.46 3.88 -6.64
CA CYS A 436 15.10 2.64 -7.11
C CYS A 436 15.97 2.85 -8.36
N ARG A 437 16.46 4.07 -8.62
CA ARG A 437 17.38 4.30 -9.75
C ARG A 437 18.76 3.71 -9.41
N ALA A 438 19.52 3.40 -10.46
CA ALA A 438 20.83 2.73 -10.34
C ALA A 438 21.85 3.42 -9.41
N ASN A 439 21.74 4.74 -9.21
CA ASN A 439 22.67 5.52 -8.38
C ASN A 439 22.04 6.04 -7.07
N ASP A 440 20.79 5.69 -6.77
CA ASP A 440 20.21 6.01 -5.47
C ASP A 440 20.85 5.13 -4.38
N PRO A 441 21.09 5.66 -3.17
CA PRO A 441 21.50 4.85 -2.03
C PRO A 441 20.48 3.74 -1.77
N TYR A 442 20.99 2.56 -1.39
CA TYR A 442 20.13 1.39 -1.15
C TYR A 442 19.17 1.64 0.01
N GLU A 443 19.63 2.32 1.06
CA GLU A 443 18.88 2.63 2.27
C GLU A 443 17.75 3.67 2.09
N TRP A 444 17.63 4.34 0.94
CA TRP A 444 16.60 5.37 0.71
C TRP A 444 15.33 4.76 0.13
N GLY A 445 14.16 5.00 0.72
CA GLY A 445 12.93 4.31 0.30
C GLY A 445 12.96 2.80 0.61
N ALA A 446 13.80 2.39 1.56
CA ALA A 446 13.92 1.01 2.01
C ALA A 446 13.10 0.78 3.27
N ASN A 447 12.78 -0.48 3.54
CA ASN A 447 12.33 -0.90 4.85
C ASN A 447 13.49 -0.89 5.84
N ALA A 448 13.23 -0.57 7.10
CA ALA A 448 14.16 -0.67 8.21
C ALA A 448 13.71 -1.76 9.18
N ILE A 449 14.64 -2.67 9.52
CA ILE A 449 14.38 -3.84 10.36
C ILE A 449 14.90 -3.59 11.77
N PHE A 450 14.04 -3.83 12.77
CA PHE A 450 14.36 -3.69 14.18
C PHE A 450 14.02 -4.96 14.95
N THR A 451 14.81 -5.27 15.98
CA THR A 451 14.40 -6.17 17.07
C THR A 451 13.82 -5.35 18.21
N ILE A 452 12.87 -5.92 18.94
CA ILE A 452 12.32 -5.37 20.18
C ILE A 452 13.03 -6.07 21.35
N THR A 453 13.76 -5.30 22.14
CA THR A 453 14.50 -5.82 23.30
C THR A 453 13.58 -6.14 24.49
N GLU A 454 14.08 -6.86 25.50
CA GLU A 454 13.32 -7.20 26.71
C GLU A 454 12.76 -5.97 27.46
N ASP A 455 13.45 -4.82 27.38
CA ASP A 455 13.02 -3.53 27.93
C ASP A 455 12.13 -2.71 26.97
N ARG A 456 11.58 -3.37 25.94
CA ARG A 456 10.70 -2.79 24.90
C ARG A 456 11.34 -1.62 24.18
N LYS A 457 12.59 -1.78 23.74
CA LYS A 457 13.32 -0.81 22.92
C LYS A 457 13.57 -1.33 21.52
N LEU A 458 13.44 -0.44 20.55
CA LEU A 458 13.72 -0.69 19.14
C LEU A 458 15.23 -0.65 18.92
N LYS A 459 15.78 -1.76 18.43
CA LYS A 459 17.19 -1.87 18.06
C LYS A 459 17.30 -2.15 16.57
N PHE A 460 17.87 -1.20 15.85
CA PHE A 460 18.10 -1.29 14.40
C PHE A 460 19.07 -2.42 14.04
N HIS A 461 18.82 -3.06 12.90
CA HIS A 461 19.66 -4.11 12.32
C HIS A 461 20.10 -3.78 10.89
N SER A 462 19.17 -3.80 9.93
CA SER A 462 19.49 -3.65 8.51
C SER A 462 18.33 -3.00 7.74
N TYR A 463 18.56 -2.78 6.44
CA TYR A 463 17.54 -2.32 5.51
C TYR A 463 17.17 -3.42 4.51
N TYR A 464 15.93 -3.42 4.05
CA TYR A 464 15.48 -4.24 2.94
C TYR A 464 14.84 -3.38 1.85
N LYS A 465 15.21 -3.62 0.60
CA LYS A 465 14.61 -2.98 -0.58
C LYS A 465 14.70 -3.95 -1.75
N MET A 466 13.69 -3.94 -2.62
CA MET A 466 13.75 -4.74 -3.84
C MET A 466 14.97 -4.35 -4.70
N ASP A 467 15.54 -5.31 -5.42
CA ASP A 467 16.77 -5.09 -6.19
C ASP A 467 16.54 -4.44 -7.55
N ALA A 468 15.30 -4.46 -8.06
CA ALA A 468 14.99 -3.99 -9.41
C ALA A 468 15.35 -2.52 -9.58
N ILE A 469 16.16 -2.25 -10.60
CA ILE A 469 16.47 -0.88 -11.00
C ILE A 469 15.29 -0.32 -11.79
N GLN A 470 14.82 0.86 -11.39
CA GLN A 470 13.73 1.56 -12.05
C GLN A 470 14.21 2.87 -12.71
N THR A 471 13.44 3.34 -13.68
CA THR A 471 13.70 4.60 -14.38
C THR A 471 13.25 5.82 -13.56
N GLU A 472 13.58 7.03 -14.00
CA GLU A 472 13.08 8.27 -13.38
C GLU A 472 11.58 8.55 -13.63
N TYR A 473 10.87 7.63 -14.29
CA TYR A 473 9.44 7.73 -14.56
C TYR A 473 8.60 6.76 -13.74
N GLU A 474 9.25 5.84 -13.02
CA GLU A 474 8.62 4.82 -12.18
C GLU A 474 8.67 5.24 -10.71
N ILE A 475 7.52 5.19 -10.03
CA ILE A 475 7.47 5.44 -8.59
C ILE A 475 7.83 4.16 -7.84
N CYS A 476 8.98 4.20 -7.17
CA CYS A 476 9.47 3.10 -6.34
C CYS A 476 9.21 3.39 -4.86
N VAL A 477 8.16 2.80 -4.33
CA VAL A 477 7.64 3.11 -2.99
C VAL A 477 7.28 1.82 -2.29
N ALA A 478 7.89 1.56 -1.13
CA ALA A 478 7.49 0.45 -0.27
C ALA A 478 6.09 0.74 0.29
N HIS A 479 5.17 -0.22 0.17
CA HIS A 479 3.80 -0.06 0.63
C HIS A 479 3.32 -1.32 1.37
N ASN A 480 2.02 -1.51 1.51
CA ASN A 480 1.44 -2.48 2.45
C ASN A 480 1.70 -3.96 2.09
N GLY A 481 2.09 -4.71 3.11
CA GLY A 481 2.41 -6.13 3.01
C GLY A 481 1.96 -6.90 4.24
N SER A 482 2.08 -8.22 4.19
CA SER A 482 1.76 -9.10 5.31
C SER A 482 2.76 -10.23 5.45
N LEU A 483 2.79 -10.80 6.65
CA LEU A 483 3.52 -12.03 6.93
C LEU A 483 2.86 -13.23 6.24
N LEU A 484 3.69 -14.14 5.73
CA LEU A 484 3.28 -15.51 5.41
C LEU A 484 3.40 -16.37 6.67
N PRO A 485 2.36 -17.14 7.04
CA PRO A 485 2.38 -17.96 8.25
C PRO A 485 3.19 -19.24 8.08
N VAL A 486 4.49 -19.14 7.81
CA VAL A 486 5.40 -20.29 7.75
C VAL A 486 6.02 -20.53 9.13
N PRO A 487 5.82 -21.69 9.78
CA PRO A 487 6.37 -21.94 11.11
C PRO A 487 7.88 -21.73 11.21
N GLY A 488 8.30 -20.90 12.16
CA GLY A 488 9.72 -20.67 12.47
C GLY A 488 10.48 -19.84 11.45
N ARG A 489 9.80 -19.19 10.51
CA ARG A 489 10.38 -18.24 9.56
C ARG A 489 9.59 -16.94 9.57
N ASP A 490 10.29 -15.85 9.36
CA ASP A 490 9.68 -14.54 9.15
C ASP A 490 9.79 -14.22 7.66
N ILE A 491 8.72 -14.49 6.92
CA ILE A 491 8.62 -14.24 5.48
C ILE A 491 7.52 -13.21 5.27
N MET A 492 7.79 -12.19 4.48
CA MET A 492 6.85 -11.12 4.16
C MET A 492 6.65 -11.04 2.65
N ILE A 493 5.40 -10.86 2.24
CA ILE A 493 5.05 -10.36 0.90
C ILE A 493 4.69 -8.89 1.04
N GLN A 494 5.25 -8.04 0.18
CA GLN A 494 5.06 -6.60 0.27
C GLN A 494 4.87 -5.98 -1.11
N SER A 495 3.99 -4.99 -1.19
CA SER A 495 3.79 -4.18 -2.38
C SER A 495 4.86 -3.10 -2.49
N TRP A 496 5.24 -2.80 -3.73
CA TRP A 496 6.13 -1.73 -4.10
C TRP A 496 5.51 -1.05 -5.31
N TYR A 497 4.89 0.14 -5.21
CA TYR A 497 4.07 0.77 -6.26
C TYR A 497 4.33 0.26 -7.69
N GLU A 498 5.12 0.94 -8.51
CA GLU A 498 5.45 0.46 -9.85
C GLU A 498 6.60 -0.55 -9.85
N GLY A 499 7.05 -1.01 -8.68
CA GLY A 499 8.00 -2.11 -8.50
C GLY A 499 7.37 -3.49 -8.34
N GLY A 500 6.04 -3.55 -8.35
CA GLY A 500 5.26 -4.76 -8.22
C GLY A 500 5.18 -5.24 -6.76
N VAL A 501 5.48 -6.52 -6.56
CA VAL A 501 5.44 -7.17 -5.25
C VAL A 501 6.70 -7.98 -5.03
N SER A 502 7.17 -7.99 -3.78
CA SER A 502 8.41 -8.64 -3.37
C SER A 502 8.14 -9.58 -2.20
N LEU A 503 8.51 -10.85 -2.38
CA LEU A 503 8.47 -11.89 -1.36
C LEU A 503 9.88 -12.05 -0.80
N PHE A 504 10.07 -11.79 0.50
CA PHE A 504 11.39 -11.84 1.11
C PHE A 504 11.37 -12.48 2.50
N ASP A 505 12.47 -13.13 2.84
CA ASP A 505 12.71 -13.70 4.16
C ASP A 505 13.57 -12.72 4.98
N TRP A 506 13.13 -12.45 6.21
CA TRP A 506 13.79 -11.57 7.18
C TRP A 506 13.90 -12.25 8.56
N THR A 507 13.96 -13.59 8.55
CA THR A 507 14.19 -14.41 9.75
C THR A 507 15.51 -14.01 10.41
N ASP A 508 16.56 -13.79 9.60
CA ASP A 508 17.78 -13.11 10.04
C ASP A 508 17.62 -11.60 9.81
N PRO A 509 17.43 -10.79 10.87
CA PRO A 509 17.20 -9.36 10.72
C PRO A 509 18.43 -8.62 10.17
N ASP A 510 19.63 -9.23 10.17
CA ASP A 510 20.84 -8.62 9.61
C ASP A 510 21.00 -8.91 8.11
N ASN A 511 20.28 -9.90 7.56
CA ASN A 511 20.44 -10.37 6.18
C ASN A 511 19.09 -10.74 5.53
N PRO A 512 18.18 -9.77 5.30
CA PRO A 512 16.94 -10.04 4.57
C PRO A 512 17.22 -10.39 3.10
N VAL A 513 16.47 -11.34 2.54
CA VAL A 513 16.71 -11.87 1.18
C VAL A 513 15.41 -12.01 0.39
N GLU A 514 15.36 -11.38 -0.79
CA GLU A 514 14.27 -11.58 -1.76
C GLU A 514 14.29 -13.01 -2.31
N ILE A 515 13.16 -13.71 -2.23
CA ILE A 515 12.98 -15.10 -2.65
C ILE A 515 11.88 -15.28 -3.70
N GLY A 516 11.17 -14.21 -4.08
CA GLY A 516 10.18 -14.20 -5.16
C GLY A 516 9.70 -12.78 -5.46
N PHE A 517 9.15 -12.58 -6.66
CA PHE A 517 8.53 -11.31 -7.04
C PHE A 517 7.51 -11.51 -8.16
N HIS A 518 6.65 -10.51 -8.32
CA HIS A 518 5.83 -10.30 -9.51
C HIS A 518 5.77 -8.80 -9.78
N ASP A 519 5.92 -8.39 -11.03
CA ASP A 519 5.88 -6.98 -11.41
C ASP A 519 5.34 -6.81 -12.83
N ARG A 520 4.77 -5.63 -13.09
CA ARG A 520 4.33 -5.19 -14.42
C ARG A 520 4.96 -3.86 -14.76
N GLY A 521 5.25 -3.67 -16.05
CA GLY A 521 5.75 -2.39 -16.54
C GLY A 521 4.86 -1.21 -16.15
N PRO A 522 5.42 0.02 -16.14
CA PRO A 522 4.74 1.20 -15.64
C PRO A 522 3.46 1.53 -16.39
N MET A 523 2.65 2.44 -15.85
CA MET A 523 1.41 2.86 -16.53
C MET A 523 1.68 3.58 -17.86
N GLN A 524 2.78 4.33 -17.95
CA GLN A 524 3.18 5.10 -19.12
C GLN A 524 4.67 5.44 -19.11
N ILE A 525 5.24 5.83 -20.25
CA ILE A 525 6.63 6.31 -20.36
C ILE A 525 6.66 7.84 -20.50
N GLY A 526 7.66 8.48 -19.90
CA GLY A 526 8.03 9.87 -20.17
C GLY A 526 7.36 10.92 -19.30
N ASN A 527 6.42 10.51 -18.44
CA ASN A 527 5.84 11.31 -17.36
C ASN A 527 5.71 10.43 -16.13
N VAL A 528 6.06 10.96 -14.95
CA VAL A 528 5.83 10.27 -13.68
C VAL A 528 4.31 10.07 -13.52
N GLY A 529 3.88 8.82 -13.50
CA GLY A 529 2.53 8.40 -13.14
C GLY A 529 2.58 7.64 -11.82
N SER A 530 1.47 7.56 -11.10
CA SER A 530 1.29 6.54 -10.07
C SER A 530 0.76 5.28 -10.75
N GLY A 531 1.02 4.11 -10.16
CA GLY A 531 0.54 2.83 -10.68
C GLY A 531 1.14 1.65 -9.90
N GLY A 532 0.75 0.44 -10.30
CA GLY A 532 1.25 -0.80 -9.73
C GLY A 532 0.54 -1.20 -8.43
N SER A 533 1.25 -1.84 -7.50
CA SER A 533 0.65 -2.52 -6.33
C SER A 533 0.48 -1.56 -5.15
N TRP A 534 -0.76 -1.38 -4.66
CA TRP A 534 -1.06 -0.66 -3.43
C TRP A 534 -0.81 -1.55 -2.22
N SER A 535 -1.45 -2.71 -2.14
CA SER A 535 -1.26 -3.66 -1.05
C SER A 535 -1.28 -5.08 -1.55
N ILE A 536 -0.54 -5.97 -0.89
CA ILE A 536 -0.60 -7.41 -1.15
C ILE A 536 -0.59 -8.20 0.16
N TYR A 537 -1.57 -9.08 0.31
CA TYR A 537 -1.75 -9.83 1.54
C TYR A 537 -1.89 -11.32 1.32
N TRP A 538 -1.33 -12.10 2.24
CA TRP A 538 -1.60 -13.52 2.34
C TRP A 538 -2.95 -13.72 3.03
N TYR A 539 -3.86 -14.45 2.40
CA TYR A 539 -5.15 -14.83 2.98
C TYR A 539 -5.54 -16.25 2.57
N ASN A 540 -5.67 -17.14 3.56
CA ASN A 540 -6.13 -18.53 3.40
C ASN A 540 -5.47 -19.28 2.23
N GLY A 541 -4.15 -19.08 2.07
CA GLY A 541 -3.32 -19.80 1.10
C GLY A 541 -3.09 -19.11 -0.24
N TYR A 542 -3.64 -17.92 -0.45
CA TYR A 542 -3.41 -17.10 -1.66
C TYR A 542 -2.78 -15.76 -1.30
N LEU A 543 -2.10 -15.14 -2.27
CA LEU A 543 -1.65 -13.75 -2.18
C LEU A 543 -2.62 -12.88 -2.99
N VAL A 544 -3.26 -11.92 -2.35
CA VAL A 544 -4.27 -11.06 -2.97
C VAL A 544 -3.70 -9.65 -3.05
N ASN A 545 -3.58 -9.13 -4.27
CA ASN A 545 -2.97 -7.85 -4.56
C ASN A 545 -4.00 -6.84 -5.07
N SER A 546 -4.09 -5.70 -4.38
CA SER A 546 -4.84 -4.53 -4.82
C SER A 546 -3.95 -3.69 -5.73
N GLU A 547 -4.20 -3.77 -7.03
CA GLU A 547 -3.50 -2.95 -8.01
C GLU A 547 -4.23 -1.60 -8.16
N ILE A 548 -3.46 -0.52 -8.07
CA ILE A 548 -3.94 0.88 -8.02
C ILE A 548 -4.94 1.19 -9.14
N TYR A 549 -4.71 0.75 -10.37
CA TYR A 549 -5.58 1.03 -11.53
C TYR A 549 -6.04 -0.20 -12.31
N ARG A 550 -5.42 -1.37 -12.07
CA ARG A 550 -5.62 -2.61 -12.84
C ARG A 550 -6.51 -3.62 -12.13
N GLY A 551 -6.95 -3.34 -10.91
CA GLY A 551 -7.99 -4.10 -10.22
C GLY A 551 -7.43 -5.07 -9.19
N LEU A 552 -7.84 -6.34 -9.26
CA LEU A 552 -7.50 -7.37 -8.28
C LEU A 552 -6.67 -8.48 -8.93
N ASP A 553 -5.46 -8.68 -8.43
CA ASP A 553 -4.64 -9.84 -8.79
C ASP A 553 -4.69 -10.90 -7.69
N ILE A 554 -4.73 -12.16 -8.10
CA ILE A 554 -4.58 -13.31 -7.20
C ILE A 554 -3.35 -14.08 -7.62
N LEU A 555 -2.43 -14.32 -6.70
CA LEU A 555 -1.23 -15.12 -6.90
C LEU A 555 -1.21 -16.34 -5.95
N ASP A 556 -0.48 -17.38 -6.34
CA ASP A 556 -0.16 -18.54 -5.49
C ASP A 556 1.36 -18.64 -5.29
N LEU A 557 1.72 -19.27 -4.18
CA LEU A 557 3.11 -19.56 -3.83
C LEU A 557 3.59 -20.76 -4.62
N LYS A 558 4.77 -20.65 -5.23
CA LYS A 558 5.40 -21.76 -5.94
C LYS A 558 6.53 -22.36 -5.12
N ALA A 559 6.45 -23.67 -4.89
CA ALA A 559 7.53 -24.39 -4.25
C ALA A 559 8.84 -24.20 -5.03
N ASN A 560 9.89 -23.85 -4.31
CA ASN A 560 11.22 -23.55 -4.85
C ASN A 560 12.29 -23.90 -3.80
N PRO A 561 13.60 -23.83 -4.12
CA PRO A 561 14.66 -24.22 -3.18
C PRO A 561 14.69 -23.44 -1.86
N TYR A 562 14.03 -22.28 -1.77
CA TYR A 562 14.05 -21.36 -0.63
C TYR A 562 12.68 -21.27 0.08
N LEU A 563 11.63 -21.85 -0.51
CA LEU A 563 10.30 -22.04 0.09
C LEU A 563 9.74 -23.38 -0.39
N THR A 564 9.82 -24.38 0.48
CA THR A 564 9.48 -25.77 0.15
C THR A 564 7.96 -25.99 0.08
N GLN A 565 7.53 -27.07 -0.57
CA GLN A 565 6.12 -27.45 -0.58
C GLN A 565 5.58 -27.67 0.84
N ASN A 566 6.36 -28.28 1.73
CA ASN A 566 5.95 -28.51 3.11
C ASN A 566 5.71 -27.20 3.87
N GLU A 567 6.52 -26.17 3.63
CA GLU A 567 6.33 -24.85 4.26
C GLU A 567 5.09 -24.15 3.69
N ILE A 568 4.85 -24.26 2.38
CA ILE A 568 3.62 -23.76 1.75
C ILE A 568 2.39 -24.48 2.34
N ASP A 569 2.44 -25.82 2.43
CA ASP A 569 1.36 -26.62 2.99
C ASP A 569 1.12 -26.28 4.48
N ALA A 570 2.19 -26.04 5.25
CA ALA A 570 2.09 -25.59 6.64
C ALA A 570 1.43 -24.21 6.76
N SER A 571 1.76 -23.27 5.86
CA SER A 571 1.10 -21.96 5.83
C SER A 571 -0.41 -22.09 5.58
N LYS A 572 -0.82 -23.04 4.73
CA LYS A 572 -2.23 -23.30 4.40
C LYS A 572 -3.01 -23.99 5.53
N THR A 573 -2.35 -24.37 6.63
CA THR A 573 -3.06 -24.85 7.84
C THR A 573 -3.58 -23.74 8.73
N VAL A 574 -3.10 -22.50 8.52
CA VAL A 574 -3.70 -21.30 9.11
C VAL A 574 -4.91 -20.93 8.26
N GLU A 575 -6.07 -20.85 8.90
CA GLU A 575 -7.31 -20.39 8.27
C GLU A 575 -7.87 -19.25 9.14
N LEU A 576 -8.19 -18.13 8.49
CA LEU A 576 -8.70 -16.92 9.13
C LEU A 576 -10.13 -16.66 8.66
N ASP A 577 -11.04 -16.45 9.61
CA ASP A 577 -12.43 -16.05 9.32
C ASP A 577 -12.49 -14.65 8.69
N TYR A 578 -11.56 -13.78 9.08
CA TYR A 578 -11.37 -12.44 8.52
C TYR A 578 -9.91 -12.01 8.63
N LEU A 579 -9.52 -10.98 7.87
CA LEU A 579 -8.19 -10.36 7.97
C LEU A 579 -8.27 -8.85 7.71
N ASN A 580 -7.71 -8.08 8.64
CA ASN A 580 -7.34 -6.67 8.46
C ASN A 580 -5.85 -6.59 8.80
N VAL A 581 -4.98 -6.27 7.85
CA VAL A 581 -3.54 -6.52 8.06
C VAL A 581 -2.92 -5.59 9.10
N GLN A 582 -3.39 -4.36 9.20
CA GLN A 582 -2.97 -3.42 10.24
C GLN A 582 -3.56 -3.78 11.61
N GLY A 583 -4.66 -4.53 11.68
CA GLY A 583 -5.07 -5.26 12.89
C GLY A 583 -4.39 -6.63 12.92
N GLN A 584 -3.06 -6.64 13.02
CA GLN A 584 -2.22 -7.80 12.74
C GLN A 584 -2.62 -9.00 13.63
N PRO A 585 -3.03 -10.13 13.04
CA PRO A 585 -3.36 -11.32 13.81
C PRO A 585 -2.09 -12.08 14.24
N MET A 586 -2.21 -12.81 15.36
CA MET A 586 -1.26 -13.86 15.68
C MET A 586 -1.58 -15.12 14.89
N TYR A 587 -0.59 -15.68 14.19
CA TYR A 587 -0.74 -16.97 13.54
C TYR A 587 -0.42 -18.12 14.49
N GLU A 588 -1.34 -19.07 14.57
CA GLU A 588 -1.18 -20.33 15.29
C GLU A 588 -1.28 -21.51 14.32
N TRP A 589 -0.47 -22.54 14.54
CA TRP A 589 -0.48 -23.76 13.72
C TRP A 589 -0.99 -24.95 14.55
N PRO A 590 -1.67 -25.92 13.91
CA PRO A 590 -2.03 -27.17 14.57
C PRO A 590 -0.79 -27.87 15.17
N PRO A 591 -0.91 -28.52 16.34
CA PRO A 591 0.18 -29.31 16.90
C PRO A 591 0.66 -30.38 15.92
N SER A 592 1.97 -30.44 15.69
CA SER A 592 2.64 -31.39 14.77
C SER A 592 2.69 -32.82 15.30
#